data_AF-A0A4Q9YMV1-F1
#
_entry.id   AF-A0A4Q9YMV1-F1
#
_cell.length_a   1.000
_cell.length_b   1.000
_cell.length_c   1.000
_cell.angle_alpha   90.00
_cell.angle_beta   90.00
_cell.angle_gamma   90.00
#
_symmetry.space_group_name_H-M   'P 1'
#
loop_
_entity.id
_entity.type
_entity.pdbx_description
1 polymer ?
#
loop_
_entity_poly.entity_id
_entity_poly.type
_entity_poly.pdbx_seq_one_letter_code
_entity_poly.pdbx_strand_id
1 'polypeptide(L)' 'YENAVAERINGILKYEFGLKNTIRNIEIAQKMIAEAVNIYNNKRLHWSLDLKTPQIVHKQYDKQPYKSYAKKAA' A
#
# COMPACT_ATOMS: atom_id res chain seq x y z
N TYR A 1 0.94 -4.62 -16.08
CA TYR A 1 1.40 -3.46 -15.29
C TYR A 1 0.68 -3.40 -13.94
N GLU A 2 -0.63 -3.64 -13.89
CA GLU A 2 -1.42 -3.68 -12.64
C GLU A 2 -0.92 -4.71 -11.61
N ASN A 3 -0.48 -5.88 -12.06
CA ASN A 3 0.04 -6.92 -11.16
C ASN A 3 1.31 -6.48 -10.40
N ALA A 4 2.23 -5.77 -11.06
CA ALA A 4 3.47 -5.31 -10.42
C ALA A 4 3.21 -4.26 -9.32
N VAL A 5 2.21 -3.40 -9.51
CA VAL A 5 1.77 -2.45 -8.49
C VAL A 5 1.14 -3.19 -7.31
N ALA A 6 0.29 -4.17 -7.59
CA ALA A 6 -0.33 -5.02 -6.56
C ALA A 6 0.73 -5.82 -5.76
N GLU A 7 1.73 -6.39 -6.42
CA GLU A 7 2.85 -7.09 -5.77
C GLU A 7 3.66 -6.15 -4.87
N ARG A 8 3.90 -4.92 -5.31
CA ARG A 8 4.56 -3.91 -4.48
C ARG A 8 3.75 -3.57 -3.22
N ILE A 9 2.44 -3.38 -3.36
CA ILE A 9 1.53 -3.13 -2.23
C ILE A 9 1.54 -4.34 -1.29
N ASN A 10 1.43 -5.55 -1.83
CA ASN A 10 1.46 -6.79 -1.04
C ASN A 10 2.79 -6.97 -0.30
N GLY A 11 3.92 -6.63 -0.93
CA GLY A 11 5.23 -6.62 -0.28
C GLY A 11 5.23 -5.67 0.92
N ILE A 12 4.83 -4.41 0.69
CA ILE A 12 4.74 -3.40 1.76
C ILE A 12 3.88 -3.89 2.93
N LEU A 13 2.67 -4.41 2.64
CA LEU A 13 1.78 -4.91 3.68
C LEU A 13 2.40 -6.08 4.46
N LYS A 14 3.09 -7.00 3.77
CA LYS A 14 3.75 -8.15 4.39
C LYS A 14 4.90 -7.76 5.31
N TYR A 15 5.73 -6.81 4.91
CA TYR A 15 6.91 -6.41 5.66
C TYR A 15 6.59 -5.48 6.83
N GLU A 16 5.66 -4.52 6.65
CA GLU A 16 5.43 -3.48 7.66
C GLU A 16 4.41 -3.88 8.73
N PHE A 17 3.46 -4.76 8.42
CA PHE A 17 2.41 -5.18 9.37
C PHE A 17 2.66 -6.57 9.97
N GLY A 18 3.88 -7.10 9.82
CA GLY A 18 4.26 -8.40 10.40
C GLY A 18 3.52 -9.61 9.81
N LEU A 19 2.79 -9.44 8.69
CA LEU A 19 2.07 -10.52 8.01
C LEU A 19 3.01 -11.55 7.35
N LYS A 20 4.33 -11.30 7.36
CA LYS A 20 5.35 -12.29 7.00
C LYS A 20 5.47 -13.42 8.02
N ASN A 21 5.06 -13.20 9.27
CA ASN A 21 5.19 -14.19 10.33
C ASN A 21 4.08 -15.25 10.25
N THR A 22 4.34 -16.43 10.80
CA THR A 22 3.35 -17.51 10.86
C THR A 22 2.21 -17.13 11.80
N ILE A 23 1.05 -16.84 11.24
CA ILE A 23 -0.17 -16.56 12.01
C ILE A 23 -0.87 -17.88 12.31
N ARG A 24 -1.17 -18.13 13.58
CA ARG A 24 -1.71 -19.43 14.06
C ARG A 24 -3.16 -19.68 13.65
N ASN A 25 -3.93 -18.62 13.40
CA ASN A 25 -5.37 -18.72 13.11
C ASN A 25 -5.76 -17.78 11.96
N ILE A 26 -6.57 -18.28 11.04
CA ILE A 26 -7.09 -17.57 9.86
C ILE A 26 -7.93 -16.35 10.27
N GLU A 27 -8.72 -16.44 11.33
CA GLU A 27 -9.55 -15.33 11.82
C GLU A 27 -8.69 -14.15 12.30
N ILE A 28 -7.56 -14.47 12.96
CA ILE A 28 -6.59 -13.46 13.39
C ILE A 28 -5.91 -12.85 12.17
N ALA A 29 -5.52 -13.69 11.20
CA ALA A 29 -4.91 -13.22 9.95
C ALA A 29 -5.85 -12.27 9.19
N GLN A 30 -7.14 -12.59 9.10
CA GLN A 30 -8.15 -11.74 8.46
C GLN A 30 -8.27 -10.38 9.16
N LYS A 31 -8.34 -10.37 10.50
CA LYS A 31 -8.37 -9.11 11.28
C LYS A 31 -7.10 -8.28 11.08
N MET A 32 -5.94 -8.92 11.13
CA MET A 32 -4.66 -8.23 10.90
C MET A 32 -4.56 -7.66 9.48
N ILE A 33 -5.01 -8.38 8.47
CA ILE A 33 -5.05 -7.90 7.08
C ILE A 33 -6.01 -6.71 6.95
N ALA A 34 -7.21 -6.80 7.52
CA ALA A 34 -8.18 -5.71 7.48
C ALA A 34 -7.62 -4.44 8.15
N GLU A 35 -6.93 -4.59 9.27
CA GLU A 35 -6.27 -3.48 9.96
C GLU A 35 -5.11 -2.90 9.14
N ALA A 36 -4.26 -3.75 8.57
CA ALA A 36 -3.16 -3.36 7.71
C ALA A 36 -3.64 -2.55 6.48
N VAL A 37 -4.70 -3.04 5.82
CA VAL A 37 -5.33 -2.35 4.68
C VAL A 37 -5.91 -1.00 5.13
N ASN A 38 -6.57 -0.95 6.29
CA ASN A 38 -7.11 0.29 6.82
C ASN A 38 -6.03 1.33 7.12
N ILE A 39 -4.91 0.91 7.73
CA ILE A 39 -3.77 1.79 8.03
C ILE A 39 -3.10 2.27 6.73
N TYR A 40 -2.90 1.36 5.76
CA TYR A 40 -2.35 1.73 4.45
C TYR A 40 -3.21 2.78 3.75
N ASN A 41 -4.53 2.59 3.71
CA ASN A 41 -5.42 3.49 2.98
C ASN A 41 -5.64 4.83 3.69
N ASN A 42 -5.72 4.85 5.02
CA ASN A 42 -6.16 6.03 5.77
C ASN A 42 -5.06 6.75 6.53
N LYS A 43 -3.93 6.11 6.85
CA LYS A 43 -2.87 6.69 7.70
C LYS A 43 -1.52 6.81 7.00
N ARG A 44 -1.23 5.94 6.02
CA ARG A 44 0.06 5.98 5.31
C ARG A 44 0.12 7.18 4.37
N LEU A 45 1.15 8.00 4.53
CA LEU A 45 1.45 9.08 3.60
C LEU A 45 2.31 8.55 2.46
N HIS A 46 1.96 8.92 1.23
CA HIS A 46 2.70 8.50 0.04
C HIS A 46 3.39 9.67 -0.61
N TRP A 47 4.71 9.59 -0.78
CA TRP A 47 5.51 10.57 -1.51
C TRP A 47 5.05 10.75 -2.96
N SER A 48 4.69 9.65 -3.61
CA SER A 48 4.11 9.67 -4.96
C SER A 48 2.81 10.48 -5.01
N LEU A 49 2.08 10.56 -3.89
CA LEU A 49 0.82 11.26 -3.75
C LEU A 49 0.94 12.63 -3.06
N ASP A 50 2.12 13.25 -3.11
CA ASP A 50 2.38 14.56 -2.46
C ASP A 50 2.05 14.54 -0.96
N LEU A 51 2.43 13.45 -0.29
CA LEU A 51 2.18 13.20 1.14
C LEU A 51 0.69 13.12 1.50
N LYS A 52 -0.18 12.77 0.55
CA LYS A 52 -1.58 12.42 0.82
C LYS A 52 -1.73 10.92 1.10
N THR A 53 -2.86 10.56 1.71
CA THR A 53 -3.24 9.15 1.90
C THR A 53 -4.02 8.64 0.69
N PRO A 54 -3.95 7.32 0.38
CA PRO A 54 -4.65 6.76 -0.76
C PRO A 54 -6.16 7.04 -0.73
N GLN A 55 -6.77 6.99 0.45
CA GLN A 55 -8.19 7.28 0.63
C GLN A 55 -8.54 8.74 0.25
N ILE A 56 -7.70 9.70 0.60
CA ILE A 56 -7.95 11.12 0.27
C ILE A 56 -7.93 11.31 -1.24
N VAL A 57 -6.91 10.78 -1.91
CA VAL A 57 -6.76 10.86 -3.38
C VAL A 57 -7.92 10.16 -4.08
N HIS A 58 -8.32 8.98 -3.57
CA HIS A 58 -9.46 8.23 -4.10
C HIS A 58 -10.78 9.01 -3.99
N LYS A 59 -11.05 9.61 -2.82
CA LYS A 59 -12.24 10.45 -2.61
C LYS A 59 -12.25 11.72 -3.45
N GLN A 60 -11.08 12.29 -3.72
CA GLN A 60 -10.95 13.48 -4.57
C GLN A 60 -11.10 13.16 -6.07
N TYR A 61 -11.32 11.89 -6.44
CA TYR A 61 -11.28 11.42 -7.85
C TYR A 61 -10.05 11.92 -8.60
N ASP A 62 -8.95 12.10 -7.86
CA ASP A 62 -7.79 12.81 -8.36
C ASP A 62 -6.94 11.83 -9.19
N LYS A 63 -6.88 12.09 -10.50
CA LYS A 63 -6.03 11.32 -11.42
C LYS A 63 -4.59 11.80 -11.29
N GLN A 64 -3.95 11.48 -10.16
CA GLN A 64 -2.55 11.84 -10.00
C GLN A 64 -1.69 11.15 -11.06
N PRO A 65 -0.82 11.91 -11.76
CA PRO A 65 0.06 11.32 -12.77
C PRO A 65 1.01 10.33 -12.10
N TYR A 66 1.22 9.19 -12.77
CA TYR A 66 2.14 8.17 -12.28
C TYR A 66 3.58 8.73 -12.22
N LYS A 67 4.10 8.92 -11.00
CA LYS A 67 5.49 9.37 -10.78
C LYS A 67 6.44 8.18 -10.83
N SER A 68 7.22 8.09 -11.90
CA SER A 68 8.34 7.14 -12.01
C SER A 68 9.62 7.76 -11.46
N TYR A 69 10.31 7.03 -10.58
CA TYR A 69 11.61 7.42 -10.02
C TYR A 69 12.77 6.63 -10.61
N ALA A 70 12.56 5.94 -11.74
CA ALA A 70 13.63 5.23 -12.43
C ALA A 70 14.72 6.24 -12.83
N LYS A 71 15.96 5.99 -12.41
CA LYS A 71 17.11 6.74 -12.94
C LYS A 71 17.18 6.50 -14.45
N LYS A 72 17.26 7.57 -15.25
CA LYS A 72 17.67 7.44 -16.65
C LYS A 72 19.04 6.78 -16.66
N ALA A 73 19.15 5.62 -17.29
CA ALA A 73 20.45 5.03 -17.60
C ALA A 73 21.22 6.06 -18.44
N ALA A 74 22.47 6.30 -18.05
CA ALA A 74 23.39 7.16 -18.78
C ALA A 74 23.80 6.53 -20.11
#